data_AF-A0A3A4ZIP5-F1
#
_entry.id   AF-A0A3A4ZIP5-F1
#
_cell.length_a   1.000
_cell.length_b   1.000
_cell.length_c   1.000
_cell.angle_alpha   90.00
_cell.angle_beta   90.00
_cell.angle_gamma   90.00
#
_symmetry.space_group_name_H-M   'P 1'
#
loop_
_entity.id
_entity.type
_entity.pdbx_description
1 polymer ?
#
loop_
_entity_poly.entity_id
_entity_poly.type
_entity_poly.pdbx_seq_one_letter_code
_entity_poly.pdbx_strand_id
1 'polypeptide(L)' 'MSEKLEALKKERDHYKEKLAQKMKGYRGVIHESAQSELRHSEVQVYKAMLASVETQIAEMEEGR' A
#
# COMPACT_ATOMS: atom_id res chain seq x y z
N MET A 1 18.66 2.89 -14.69
CA MET A 1 17.33 3.49 -14.44
C MET A 1 16.21 2.45 -14.51
N SER A 2 16.17 1.58 -15.54
CA SER A 2 15.06 0.63 -15.71
C SER A 2 14.96 -0.42 -14.59
N GLU A 3 16.06 -1.01 -14.12
CA GLU A 3 16.00 -2.09 -13.12
C GLU A 3 15.43 -1.63 -11.77
N LYS A 4 15.79 -0.43 -11.32
CA LYS A 4 15.26 0.16 -10.08
C LYS A 4 13.77 0.52 -10.22
N LEU A 5 13.38 1.08 -11.36
CA LEU A 5 11.98 1.40 -11.65
C LEU A 5 11.12 0.11 -11.73
N GLU A 6 11.64 -0.93 -12.36
CA GLU A 6 11.00 -2.25 -12.43
C GLU A 6 10.88 -2.89 -11.05
N ALA A 7 11.89 -2.76 -10.18
CA ALA A 7 11.81 -3.23 -8.80
C ALA A 7 10.72 -2.50 -8.01
N LEU A 8 10.64 -1.17 -8.12
CA LEU A 8 9.60 -0.37 -7.49
C LEU A 8 8.20 -0.74 -8.02
N LYS A 9 8.05 -0.98 -9.32
CA LYS A 9 6.77 -1.43 -9.91
C LYS A 9 6.35 -2.80 -9.36
N LYS A 10 7.27 -3.75 -9.21
CA LYS A 10 7.00 -5.05 -8.58
C LYS A 10 6.60 -4.89 -7.12
N GLU A 11 7.29 -4.03 -6.38
CA GLU A 11 6.97 -3.74 -4.98
C GLU A 11 5.58 -3.09 -4.83
N ARG A 12 5.25 -2.12 -5.69
CA ARG A 12 3.92 -1.51 -5.78
C ARG A 12 2.85 -2.57 -5.99
N ASP A 13 3.06 -3.48 -6.95
CA ASP A 13 2.08 -4.52 -7.29
C ASP A 13 1.93 -5.53 -6.14
N HIS A 14 3.01 -5.85 -5.43
CA HIS A 14 2.97 -6.64 -4.21
C HIS A 14 2.11 -5.97 -3.12
N TYR A 15 2.31 -4.68 -2.85
CA TYR A 15 1.49 -3.96 -1.86
C TYR A 15 0.04 -3.78 -2.31
N LYS A 16 -0.22 -3.59 -3.61
CA LYS A 16 -1.59 -3.58 -4.15
C LYS A 16 -2.31 -4.89 -3.91
N GLU A 17 -1.65 -6.03 -4.16
CA GLU A 17 -2.24 -7.34 -3.89
C GLU A 17 -2.53 -7.54 -2.40
N LYS A 18 -1.58 -7.23 -1.52
CA LYS A 18 -1.76 -7.36 -0.07
C LYS A 18 -2.86 -6.46 0.45
N LEU A 19 -2.92 -5.22 -0.01
CA LEU A 19 -3.99 -4.29 0.34
C LEU A 19 -5.35 -4.83 -0.13
N ALA A 20 -5.46 -5.32 -1.36
CA ALA A 20 -6.68 -5.91 -1.89
C ALA A 20 -7.16 -7.10 -1.04
N GLN A 21 -6.24 -7.96 -0.60
CA GLN A 21 -6.57 -9.07 0.32
C GLN A 21 -7.08 -8.56 1.67
N LYS A 22 -6.41 -7.58 2.28
CA LYS A 22 -6.82 -7.01 3.59
C LYS A 22 -8.15 -6.26 3.50
N MET A 23 -8.44 -5.65 2.36
CA MET A 23 -9.68 -4.92 2.08
C MET A 23 -10.89 -5.86 1.88
N LYS A 24 -10.72 -7.17 1.63
CA LYS A 24 -11.85 -8.10 1.45
C LYS A 24 -12.72 -8.17 2.71
N GLY A 25 -13.94 -7.65 2.63
CA GLY A 25 -14.85 -7.60 3.78
C GLY A 25 -14.43 -6.59 4.85
N TYR A 26 -13.54 -5.65 4.53
CA TYR A 26 -13.23 -4.50 5.38
C TYR A 26 -14.23 -3.38 5.06
N ARG A 27 -14.90 -2.84 6.09
CA ARG A 27 -15.93 -1.80 5.94
C ARG A 27 -15.61 -0.51 6.70
N GLY A 28 -14.39 -0.39 7.23
CA GLY A 28 -14.02 0.66 8.17
C GLY A 28 -13.60 0.09 9.52
N VAL A 29 -13.19 0.99 10.41
CA VAL A 29 -12.89 0.66 11.82
C VAL A 29 -14.20 0.55 12.60
N ILE A 30 -14.29 -0.48 13.44
CA ILE A 30 -15.27 -0.59 14.50
C ILE A 30 -14.51 -0.27 15.78
N HIS A 31 -14.79 0.89 16.37
CA HIS A 31 -14.19 1.30 17.63
C HIS A 31 -14.59 0.33 18.74
N GLU A 32 -13.71 0.17 19.73
CA GLU A 32 -13.91 -0.73 20.88
C GLU A 32 -13.80 -2.23 20.52
N SER A 33 -13.39 -2.53 19.29
CA SER A 33 -13.00 -3.87 18.85
C SER A 33 -11.52 -3.87 18.51
N ALA A 34 -10.70 -4.45 19.40
CA ALA A 34 -9.25 -4.56 19.20
C ALA A 34 -8.90 -5.20 17.84
N GLN A 35 -9.64 -6.23 17.44
CA GLN A 35 -9.44 -6.88 16.14
C GLN A 35 -9.75 -5.94 14.96
N SER A 36 -10.80 -5.12 15.07
CA SER A 36 -11.15 -4.17 14.00
C SER A 36 -10.15 -3.03 13.91
N GLU A 37 -9.70 -2.50 15.05
CA GLU A 37 -8.69 -1.44 15.12
C GLU A 37 -7.32 -1.89 14.59
N LEU A 38 -6.92 -3.12 14.92
CA LEU A 38 -5.73 -3.74 14.34
C LEU A 38 -5.85 -3.85 12.82
N ARG A 39 -6.98 -4.39 12.34
CA ARG A 39 -7.23 -4.51 10.90
C ARG A 39 -7.24 -3.16 10.18
N HIS A 40 -7.83 -2.14 10.80
CA HIS A 40 -7.80 -0.77 10.28
C HIS A 40 -6.35 -0.27 10.15
N SER A 41 -5.57 -0.43 11.22
CA SER A 41 -4.16 -0.02 11.25
C SER A 41 -3.35 -0.73 10.17
N GLU A 42 -3.53 -2.04 9.98
CA GLU A 42 -2.89 -2.79 8.89
C GLU A 42 -3.24 -2.21 7.51
N VAL A 43 -4.52 -1.91 7.25
CA VAL A 43 -4.97 -1.30 5.99
C VAL A 43 -4.32 0.06 5.78
N GLN A 44 -4.24 0.90 6.82
CA GLN A 44 -3.60 2.23 6.71
C GLN A 44 -2.11 2.13 6.42
N VAL A 45 -1.40 1.19 7.06
CA VAL A 45 0.02 0.94 6.79
C VAL A 45 0.23 0.56 5.33
N TYR A 46 -0.53 -0.40 4.79
CA TYR A 46 -0.40 -0.79 3.39
C TYR A 46 -0.75 0.35 2.42
N LYS A 47 -1.73 1.20 2.74
CA LYS A 47 -2.02 2.40 1.95
C LYS A 47 -0.84 3.38 1.95
N ALA A 48 -0.24 3.63 3.11
CA ALA A 48 0.91 4.53 3.22
C ALA A 48 2.14 3.99 2.47
N MET A 49 2.43 2.69 2.61
CA MET A 49 3.50 2.02 1.87
C MET A 49 3.27 2.11 0.36
N LEU A 50 2.05 1.84 -0.10
CA LEU A 50 1.70 1.93 -1.51
C LEU A 50 1.87 3.37 -2.04
N ALA A 51 1.35 4.37 -1.32
CA ALA A 51 1.48 5.76 -1.68
C ALA A 51 2.95 6.19 -1.77
N SER A 52 3.79 5.77 -0.82
CA SER A 52 5.23 6.07 -0.83
C SER A 52 5.94 5.49 -2.06
N VAL A 53 5.63 4.25 -2.45
CA VAL A 53 6.22 3.62 -3.65
C VAL A 53 5.69 4.29 -4.92
N GLU A 54 4.40 4.63 -4.98
CA GLU A 54 3.81 5.33 -6.13
C GLU A 54 4.43 6.73 -6.32
N THR A 55 4.69 7.47 -5.24
CA THR A 55 5.43 8.73 -5.29
C THR A 55 6.84 8.53 -5.85
N GLN A 56 7.60 7.56 -5.35
CA GLN A 56 8.96 7.28 -5.84
C GLN A 56 8.97 6.90 -7.32
N ILE A 57 7.99 6.12 -7.78
CA ILE A 57 7.83 5.79 -9.21
C ILE A 57 7.58 7.07 -10.01
N ALA A 58 6.68 7.93 -9.55
CA ALA A 58 6.35 9.18 -10.23
C ALA A 58 7.57 10.11 -10.33
N GLU A 59 8.34 10.28 -9.25
CA GLU A 59 9.57 11.07 -9.26
C GLU A 59 10.58 10.52 -10.28
N MET A 60 10.77 9.20 -10.31
CA MET A 60 11.67 8.55 -11.26
C MET A 60 11.20 8.61 -12.72
N GLU A 61 9.89 8.58 -12.97
CA GLU A 61 9.31 8.67 -14.32
C GLU A 61 9.26 10.10 -14.85
N GLU A 62 9.01 11.09 -13.99
CA GLU A 62 9.03 12.52 -14.34
C GLU A 62 10.46 13.10 -14.42
N GLY A 63 11.48 12.32 -14.04
CA GLY A 63 12.88 12.74 -14.07
C GLY A 63 13.20 13.83 -13.04
N ARG A 64 12.46 13.86 -11.93
CA ARG A 64 12.69 14.76 -10.79
C ARG A 64 13.62 14.14 -9.76
#